data_AF-A0A6M7UCG8-F1
#
_entry.id   AF-A0A6M7UCG8-F1
#
_cell.length_a   1.000
_cell.length_b   1.000
_cell.length_c   1.000
_cell.angle_alpha   90.00
_cell.angle_beta   90.00
_cell.angle_gamma   90.00
#
_symmetry.space_group_name_H-M   'P 1'
#
loop_
_entity.id
_entity.type
_entity.pdbx_description
1 polymer ?
#
loop_
_entity_poly.entity_id
_entity_poly.type
_entity_poly.pdbx_seq_one_letter_code
_entity_poly.pdbx_strand_id
1 'polypeptide(L)'
;MPSTVTLHAWATPAFVDGSPVDHTWVTTYDNQQHHYANAAAVAAAGKDYWFCWGSYHPTGGTPGNPTGTLGNQSGHLALARCLVQSNADSATVPAAQGTILIYGIDGVCHQLANQVLYATTGTRLTVKNARGYGASSFLYGTYGLRHAAWASKIQHCLGTSALAAGGAGGVTKMQGLPDDFEEHARSVLGDEEPELLAKLLSLKGEVQNFTAQRIPGFVPPSPETINARNQHLIDQAALLLGPKHFERVFGFPPGEKINLVDPAATSRK
;
A
#
# COMPACT_ATOMS: atom_id res chain seq x y z
N MET A 1 -21.85 -9.31 -19.22
CA MET A 1 -21.32 -8.07 -18.61
C MET A 1 -20.32 -8.46 -17.53
N PRO A 2 -19.20 -7.74 -17.34
CA PRO A 2 -18.30 -8.03 -16.22
C PRO A 2 -19.07 -7.85 -14.90
N SER A 3 -18.97 -8.84 -14.00
CA SER A 3 -19.66 -8.78 -12.71
C SER A 3 -19.07 -7.66 -11.85
N THR A 4 -19.92 -6.68 -11.52
CA THR A 4 -19.58 -5.65 -10.54
C THR A 4 -19.88 -6.17 -9.14
N VAL A 5 -18.98 -5.86 -8.20
CA VAL A 5 -19.11 -6.17 -6.78
C VAL A 5 -18.71 -4.94 -5.97
N THR A 6 -19.16 -4.85 -4.73
CA THR A 6 -18.61 -3.86 -3.80
C THR A 6 -17.29 -4.39 -3.24
N LEU A 7 -16.22 -3.62 -3.42
CA LEU A 7 -14.94 -3.86 -2.76
C LEU A 7 -14.88 -3.02 -1.49
N HIS A 8 -14.58 -3.65 -0.37
CA HIS A 8 -14.46 -3.00 0.93
C HIS A 8 -12.99 -3.01 1.37
N ALA A 9 -12.51 -1.88 1.86
CA ALA A 9 -11.15 -1.72 2.38
C ALA A 9 -11.17 -1.58 3.90
N TRP A 10 -10.24 -2.27 4.57
CA TRP A 10 -10.23 -2.40 6.03
C TRP A 10 -8.84 -2.12 6.62
N ALA A 11 -8.82 -1.84 7.92
CA ALA A 11 -7.64 -1.61 8.72
C ALA A 11 -7.71 -2.27 10.11
N THR A 12 -6.55 -2.66 10.63
CA THR A 12 -6.29 -3.08 12.01
C THR A 12 -4.86 -2.68 12.40
N PRO A 13 -4.52 -2.40 13.66
CA PRO A 13 -3.14 -2.13 14.06
C PRO A 13 -2.16 -3.20 13.60
N ALA A 14 -0.99 -2.80 13.11
CA ALA A 14 0.04 -3.74 12.69
C ALA A 14 0.93 -4.20 13.85
N PHE A 15 1.32 -5.48 13.83
CA PHE A 15 2.34 -6.15 14.66
C PHE A 15 2.11 -6.21 16.17
N VAL A 16 1.89 -5.08 16.82
CA VAL A 16 1.82 -4.95 18.29
C VAL A 16 0.86 -3.84 18.73
N ASP A 17 0.40 -3.94 19.98
CA ASP A 17 -0.39 -2.88 20.62
C ASP A 17 0.39 -1.55 20.63
N GLY A 18 -0.29 -0.46 20.27
CA GLY A 18 0.29 0.87 20.20
C GLY A 18 1.02 1.21 18.90
N SER A 19 1.02 0.31 17.90
CA SER A 19 1.60 0.60 16.58
C SER A 19 0.90 1.79 15.90
N PRO A 20 1.65 2.78 15.36
CA PRO A 20 1.10 3.92 14.61
C PRO A 20 0.77 3.60 13.16
N VAL A 21 0.97 2.34 12.74
CA VAL A 21 0.67 1.87 11.38
C VAL A 21 -0.43 0.81 11.43
N ASP A 22 -1.23 0.75 10.39
CA ASP A 22 -2.24 -0.29 10.22
C ASP A 22 -1.78 -1.37 9.22
N HIS A 23 -2.24 -2.59 9.42
CA HIS A 23 -2.41 -3.57 8.34
C HIS A 23 -3.71 -3.28 7.61
N THR A 24 -3.70 -3.44 6.29
CA THR A 24 -4.91 -3.31 5.47
C THR A 24 -5.22 -4.58 4.71
N TRP A 25 -6.48 -4.76 4.33
CA TRP A 25 -6.93 -5.84 3.44
C TRP A 25 -8.19 -5.41 2.69
N VAL A 26 -8.58 -6.24 1.71
CA VAL A 26 -9.76 -6.00 0.87
C VAL A 26 -10.67 -7.21 0.87
N THR A 27 -11.99 -6.98 0.84
CA THR A 27 -13.01 -8.04 0.75
C THR A 27 -14.13 -7.68 -0.24
N THR A 28 -14.88 -8.68 -0.69
CA THR A 28 -16.16 -8.50 -1.42
C THR A 28 -17.40 -8.54 -0.52
N TYR A 29 -17.20 -8.41 0.80
CA TYR A 29 -18.26 -8.46 1.80
C TYR A 29 -17.95 -7.51 2.94
N ASP A 30 -18.99 -7.06 3.62
CA ASP A 30 -18.85 -6.22 4.80
C ASP A 30 -18.39 -7.06 6.00
N ASN A 31 -17.13 -6.88 6.43
CA ASN A 31 -16.52 -7.57 7.59
C ASN A 31 -17.22 -7.23 8.92
N GLN A 32 -18.06 -6.18 8.97
CA GLN A 32 -18.84 -5.85 10.16
C GLN A 32 -20.17 -6.61 10.23
N GLN A 33 -20.67 -7.05 9.08
CA GLN A 33 -21.96 -7.74 8.99
C GLN A 33 -21.78 -9.26 8.90
N HIS A 34 -20.69 -9.70 8.26
CA HIS A 34 -20.44 -11.12 8.00
C HIS A 34 -19.03 -11.48 8.48
N HIS A 35 -18.96 -12.25 9.56
CA HIS A 35 -17.71 -12.77 10.08
C HIS A 35 -17.52 -14.21 9.62
N TYR A 36 -16.47 -14.45 8.84
CA TYR A 36 -16.02 -15.81 8.52
C TYR A 36 -14.92 -16.21 9.50
N ALA A 37 -14.86 -17.49 9.86
CA ALA A 37 -13.86 -17.99 10.80
C ALA A 37 -12.43 -17.94 10.23
N ASN A 38 -12.29 -18.08 8.92
CA ASN A 38 -11.03 -18.08 8.19
C ASN A 38 -11.26 -17.87 6.69
N ALA A 39 -10.18 -17.68 5.92
CA ALA A 39 -10.26 -17.49 4.48
C ALA A 39 -10.85 -18.68 3.71
N ALA A 40 -10.72 -19.92 4.21
CA ALA A 40 -11.35 -21.07 3.58
C ALA A 40 -12.88 -20.98 3.66
N ALA A 41 -13.42 -20.49 4.79
CA ALA A 41 -14.86 -20.23 4.94
C ALA A 41 -15.35 -19.09 4.02
N VAL A 42 -14.53 -18.06 3.80
CA VAL A 42 -14.82 -17.00 2.81
C VAL A 42 -14.94 -17.60 1.41
N ALA A 43 -13.96 -18.41 1.01
CA ALA A 43 -13.96 -19.05 -0.30
C ALA A 43 -15.15 -20.01 -0.49
N ALA A 44 -15.48 -20.79 0.54
CA ALA A 44 -16.64 -21.70 0.55
C ALA A 44 -17.97 -20.94 0.40
N ALA A 45 -18.04 -19.69 0.87
CA ALA A 45 -19.20 -18.81 0.70
C ALA A 45 -19.24 -18.09 -0.65
N GLY A 46 -18.31 -18.38 -1.57
CA GLY A 46 -18.22 -17.71 -2.87
C GLY A 46 -17.82 -16.23 -2.78
N LYS A 47 -17.17 -15.84 -1.67
CA LYS A 47 -16.66 -14.49 -1.44
C LYS A 47 -15.15 -14.43 -1.68
N ASP A 48 -14.61 -13.22 -1.64
CA ASP A 48 -13.19 -12.95 -1.84
C ASP A 48 -12.62 -12.18 -0.66
N TYR A 49 -11.46 -12.63 -0.22
CA TYR A 49 -10.60 -11.97 0.74
C TYR A 49 -9.20 -11.86 0.14
N TRP A 50 -8.67 -10.65 0.04
CA TRP A 50 -7.29 -10.43 -0.39
C TRP A 50 -6.42 -10.22 0.83
N PHE A 51 -5.51 -11.15 1.05
CA PHE A 51 -4.41 -10.97 2.00
C PHE A 51 -3.50 -9.89 1.43
N CYS A 52 -3.23 -8.83 2.18
CA CYS A 52 -2.26 -7.83 1.78
C CYS A 52 -1.00 -7.97 2.64
N TRP A 53 -0.34 -9.12 2.59
CA TRP A 53 0.81 -9.48 3.42
C TRP A 53 0.53 -9.39 4.92
N GLY A 54 -0.27 -10.33 5.40
CA GLY A 54 -0.68 -10.37 6.78
C GLY A 54 -1.50 -11.62 7.06
N SER A 55 -2.04 -11.66 8.26
CA SER A 55 -2.92 -12.75 8.67
C SER A 55 -4.33 -12.53 8.14
N TYR A 56 -5.16 -13.57 8.24
CA TYR A 56 -6.59 -13.39 8.07
C TYR A 56 -7.14 -12.56 9.25
N HIS A 57 -7.92 -11.53 8.95
CA HIS A 57 -8.54 -10.64 9.93
C HIS A 57 -10.07 -10.77 9.84
N PRO A 58 -10.73 -11.40 10.84
CA PRO A 58 -12.19 -11.54 10.85
C PRO A 58 -12.94 -10.23 11.14
N THR A 59 -12.22 -9.24 11.70
CA THR A 59 -12.74 -7.93 12.10
C THR A 59 -11.69 -6.86 11.84
N GLY A 60 -12.14 -5.64 11.52
CA GLY A 60 -11.31 -4.45 11.59
C GLY A 60 -11.46 -3.72 12.92
N GLY A 61 -10.73 -2.62 13.03
CA GLY A 61 -10.78 -1.73 14.18
C GLY A 61 -9.39 -1.22 14.50
N THR A 62 -9.26 0.08 14.66
CA THR A 62 -7.99 0.75 14.98
C THR A 62 -8.25 1.96 15.88
N PRO A 63 -7.28 2.46 16.68
CA PRO A 63 -7.46 3.67 17.47
C PRO A 63 -8.03 4.83 16.62
N GLY A 64 -9.15 5.39 17.07
CA GLY A 64 -9.87 6.47 16.35
C GLY A 64 -10.82 6.01 15.23
N ASN A 65 -10.77 4.73 14.81
CA ASN A 65 -11.69 4.14 13.85
C ASN A 65 -12.08 2.71 14.28
N PRO A 66 -13.07 2.56 15.17
CA PRO A 66 -13.40 1.28 15.80
C PRO A 66 -13.97 0.25 14.82
N THR A 67 -14.46 0.68 13.66
CA THR A 67 -14.94 -0.23 12.61
C THR A 67 -13.80 -0.77 11.75
N GLY A 68 -12.68 -0.03 11.69
CA GLY A 68 -11.59 -0.28 10.77
C GLY A 68 -11.97 -0.08 9.30
N THR A 69 -13.13 0.50 9.00
CA THR A 69 -13.53 0.73 7.60
C THR A 69 -12.72 1.88 7.02
N LEU A 70 -12.14 1.68 5.83
CA LEU A 70 -11.42 2.72 5.09
C LEU A 70 -12.24 3.27 3.91
N GLY A 71 -13.30 2.55 3.55
CA GLY A 71 -14.22 2.89 2.46
C GLY A 71 -14.70 1.64 1.72
N ASN A 72 -15.65 1.85 0.83
CA ASN A 72 -16.11 0.83 -0.10
C ASN A 72 -16.52 1.48 -1.43
N GLN A 73 -16.38 0.74 -2.52
CA GLN A 73 -16.66 1.24 -3.87
C GLN A 73 -17.01 0.05 -4.78
N SER A 74 -17.92 0.26 -5.73
CA SER A 74 -18.16 -0.71 -6.81
C SER A 74 -16.87 -0.96 -7.60
N GLY A 75 -16.63 -2.20 -8.01
CA GLY A 75 -15.45 -2.60 -8.78
C GLY A 75 -15.67 -3.85 -9.63
N HIS A 76 -14.77 -4.06 -10.58
CA HIS A 76 -14.78 -5.22 -11.48
C HIS A 76 -14.09 -6.41 -10.82
N LEU A 77 -14.86 -7.42 -10.40
CA LEU A 77 -14.31 -8.56 -9.65
C LEU A 77 -13.25 -9.34 -10.44
N ALA A 78 -13.49 -9.55 -11.75
CA ALA A 78 -12.54 -10.25 -12.61
C ALA A 78 -11.20 -9.51 -12.71
N LEU A 79 -11.24 -8.17 -12.79
CA LEU A 79 -10.03 -7.35 -12.80
C LEU A 79 -9.30 -7.44 -11.46
N ALA A 80 -10.00 -7.30 -10.34
CA ALA A 80 -9.42 -7.41 -8.99
C ALA A 80 -8.69 -8.75 -8.81
N ARG A 81 -9.33 -9.87 -9.18
CA ARG A 81 -8.76 -11.22 -9.12
C ARG A 81 -7.55 -11.42 -10.04
N CYS A 82 -7.52 -10.76 -11.20
CA CYS A 82 -6.39 -10.81 -12.11
C CYS A 82 -5.19 -10.03 -11.58
N LEU A 83 -5.43 -8.83 -11.03
CA LEU A 83 -4.38 -7.98 -10.47
C LEU A 83 -3.75 -8.62 -9.23
N VAL A 84 -4.56 -9.23 -8.37
CA VAL A 84 -4.12 -9.94 -7.18
C VAL A 84 -5.06 -11.13 -6.96
N GLN A 85 -4.52 -12.35 -6.84
CA GLN A 85 -5.34 -13.51 -6.54
C GLN A 85 -5.95 -13.39 -5.13
N SER A 86 -7.26 -13.58 -5.03
CA SER A 86 -7.99 -13.64 -3.76
C SER A 86 -7.90 -15.02 -3.10
N ASN A 87 -8.26 -15.08 -1.82
CA ASN A 87 -8.35 -16.30 -1.02
C ASN A 87 -7.06 -17.15 -0.99
N ALA A 88 -5.91 -16.50 -1.18
CA ALA A 88 -4.60 -17.11 -1.19
C ALA A 88 -3.62 -16.23 -0.40
N ASP A 89 -2.76 -16.86 0.40
CA ASP A 89 -1.78 -16.16 1.23
C ASP A 89 -0.71 -15.50 0.36
N SER A 90 -0.64 -14.17 0.39
CA SER A 90 0.34 -13.40 -0.38
C SER A 90 1.79 -13.64 0.10
N ALA A 91 2.02 -14.16 1.30
CA ALA A 91 3.38 -14.50 1.74
C ALA A 91 3.96 -15.70 0.96
N THR A 92 3.09 -16.60 0.46
CA THR A 92 3.52 -17.90 -0.11
C THR A 92 3.02 -18.14 -1.53
N VAL A 93 2.00 -17.43 -1.99
CA VAL A 93 1.40 -17.60 -3.33
C VAL A 93 1.73 -16.41 -4.22
N PRO A 94 2.64 -16.55 -5.22
CA PRO A 94 3.07 -15.44 -6.08
C PRO A 94 1.94 -14.66 -6.77
N ALA A 95 0.87 -15.34 -7.19
CA ALA A 95 -0.26 -14.68 -7.82
C ALA A 95 -1.05 -13.75 -6.86
N ALA A 96 -0.98 -13.99 -5.55
CA ALA A 96 -1.57 -13.14 -4.50
C ALA A 96 -0.65 -11.97 -4.09
N GLN A 97 0.55 -11.85 -4.68
CA GLN A 97 1.51 -10.81 -4.33
C GLN A 97 1.36 -9.51 -5.12
N GLY A 98 0.46 -9.47 -6.11
CA GLY A 98 0.38 -8.30 -6.99
C GLY A 98 1.70 -8.11 -7.74
N THR A 99 2.35 -6.97 -7.52
CA THR A 99 3.75 -6.71 -7.89
C THR A 99 4.64 -6.35 -6.70
N ILE A 100 4.18 -6.63 -5.48
CA ILE A 100 4.96 -6.47 -4.26
C ILE A 100 5.67 -7.80 -4.02
N LEU A 101 6.78 -8.07 -4.71
CA LEU A 101 7.39 -9.41 -4.67
C LEU A 101 8.22 -9.62 -3.42
N ILE A 102 8.76 -8.54 -2.87
CA ILE A 102 9.54 -8.52 -1.64
C ILE A 102 8.92 -7.50 -0.69
N TYR A 103 8.23 -7.97 0.34
CA TYR A 103 7.59 -7.12 1.35
C TYR A 103 8.60 -6.23 2.08
N GLY A 104 8.26 -4.96 2.26
CA GLY A 104 9.16 -3.95 2.84
C GLY A 104 10.23 -3.42 1.88
N ILE A 105 10.36 -4.00 0.69
CA ILE A 105 11.25 -3.51 -0.36
C ILE A 105 10.42 -2.94 -1.53
N ASP A 106 9.56 -3.76 -2.13
CA ASP A 106 8.71 -3.34 -3.25
C ASP A 106 7.48 -2.53 -2.79
N GLY A 107 7.09 -2.70 -1.54
CA GLY A 107 5.92 -2.08 -0.91
C GLY A 107 5.48 -2.86 0.32
N VAL A 108 4.39 -2.42 0.93
CA VAL A 108 3.79 -3.08 2.10
C VAL A 108 2.30 -3.36 1.86
N CYS A 109 1.56 -3.75 2.91
CA CYS A 109 0.15 -4.12 2.84
C CYS A 109 -0.70 -3.05 2.16
N HIS A 110 -0.39 -1.77 2.40
CA HIS A 110 -1.08 -0.64 1.79
C HIS A 110 -1.03 -0.66 0.27
N GLN A 111 0.16 -0.87 -0.30
CA GLN A 111 0.35 -0.90 -1.75
C GLN A 111 -0.34 -2.12 -2.37
N LEU A 112 -0.26 -3.28 -1.74
CA LEU A 112 -0.94 -4.48 -2.24
C LEU A 112 -2.47 -4.33 -2.20
N ALA A 113 -3.03 -3.77 -1.12
CA ALA A 113 -4.46 -3.45 -1.04
C ALA A 113 -4.87 -2.48 -2.14
N ASN A 114 -4.10 -1.42 -2.37
CA ASN A 114 -4.34 -0.47 -3.45
C ASN A 114 -4.31 -1.14 -4.83
N GLN A 115 -3.44 -2.13 -5.08
CA GLN A 115 -3.45 -2.87 -6.34
C GLN A 115 -4.75 -3.66 -6.56
N VAL A 116 -5.38 -4.18 -5.50
CA VAL A 116 -6.74 -4.76 -5.59
C VAL A 116 -7.77 -3.68 -5.90
N LEU A 117 -7.73 -2.58 -5.13
CA LEU A 117 -8.68 -1.47 -5.23
C LEU A 117 -8.57 -0.67 -6.53
N TYR A 118 -7.49 -0.86 -7.30
CA TYR A 118 -7.38 -0.36 -8.67
C TYR A 118 -8.57 -0.80 -9.55
N ALA A 119 -9.18 -1.95 -9.24
CA ALA A 119 -10.34 -2.46 -9.95
C ALA A 119 -11.66 -1.72 -9.66
N THR A 120 -11.65 -0.72 -8.76
CA THR A 120 -12.83 0.09 -8.45
C THR A 120 -13.21 1.03 -9.60
N THR A 121 -14.50 1.32 -9.73
CA THR A 121 -15.06 2.20 -10.76
C THR A 121 -15.24 3.62 -10.24
N GLY A 122 -15.13 4.63 -11.12
CA GLY A 122 -15.24 6.04 -10.74
C GLY A 122 -13.94 6.57 -10.13
N THR A 123 -14.05 7.36 -9.06
CA THR A 123 -12.88 7.76 -8.26
C THR A 123 -12.31 6.51 -7.59
N ARG A 124 -11.03 6.22 -7.86
CA ARG A 124 -10.36 5.02 -7.36
C ARG A 124 -10.30 5.06 -5.85
N LEU A 125 -10.80 4.01 -5.21
CA LEU A 125 -10.62 3.81 -3.77
C LEU A 125 -9.17 3.42 -3.50
N THR A 126 -8.60 3.95 -2.42
CA THR A 126 -7.31 3.54 -1.88
C THR A 126 -7.43 3.44 -0.36
N VAL A 127 -6.42 2.84 0.28
CA VAL A 127 -6.35 2.75 1.75
C VAL A 127 -5.80 4.03 2.38
N LYS A 128 -5.96 5.20 1.74
CA LYS A 128 -5.33 6.46 2.17
C LYS A 128 -5.70 6.96 3.56
N ASN A 129 -6.79 6.44 4.12
CA ASN A 129 -7.26 6.74 5.46
C ASN A 129 -6.66 5.82 6.54
N ALA A 130 -5.81 4.85 6.18
CA ALA A 130 -5.12 3.99 7.14
C ALA A 130 -4.01 4.75 7.87
N ARG A 131 -3.78 4.43 9.15
CA ARG A 131 -2.67 5.04 9.90
C ARG A 131 -1.33 4.61 9.32
N GLY A 132 -0.39 5.54 9.26
CA GLY A 132 0.92 5.32 8.63
C GLY A 132 0.89 5.24 7.11
N TYR A 133 -0.26 5.46 6.45
CA TYR A 133 -0.34 5.47 4.99
C TYR A 133 0.60 6.52 4.38
N GLY A 134 0.63 7.73 4.92
CA GLY A 134 1.53 8.81 4.48
C GLY A 134 2.99 8.37 4.44
N ALA A 135 3.47 7.71 5.49
CA ALA A 135 4.83 7.17 5.55
C ALA A 135 5.07 6.09 4.48
N SER A 136 4.16 5.12 4.36
CA SER A 136 4.30 4.05 3.37
C SER A 136 4.25 4.57 1.92
N SER A 137 3.40 5.56 1.63
CA SER A 137 3.24 6.13 0.29
C SER A 137 4.37 7.09 -0.07
N PHE A 138 4.97 7.75 0.92
CA PHE A 138 6.23 8.47 0.75
C PHE A 138 7.34 7.52 0.31
N LEU A 139 7.51 6.39 1.00
CA LEU A 139 8.57 5.41 0.75
C LEU A 139 8.35 4.57 -0.51
N TYR A 140 7.11 4.12 -0.76
CA TYR A 140 6.79 3.08 -1.75
C TYR A 140 5.81 3.54 -2.84
N GLY A 141 5.26 4.75 -2.75
CA GLY A 141 4.20 5.23 -3.63
C GLY A 141 2.84 4.56 -3.36
N THR A 142 1.82 4.96 -4.12
CA THR A 142 0.45 4.44 -3.96
C THR A 142 0.35 2.93 -4.23
N TYR A 143 1.10 2.41 -5.20
CA TYR A 143 0.99 1.04 -5.71
C TYR A 143 2.28 0.20 -5.60
N GLY A 144 3.33 0.72 -4.95
CA GLY A 144 4.62 0.05 -4.82
C GLY A 144 5.66 0.54 -5.84
N LEU A 145 6.93 0.18 -5.62
CA LEU A 145 8.08 0.70 -6.37
C LEU A 145 8.30 0.03 -7.73
N ARG A 146 7.64 -1.09 -7.99
CA ARG A 146 7.79 -1.88 -9.24
C ARG A 146 6.93 -1.31 -10.38
N HIS A 147 7.05 -0.01 -10.66
CA HIS A 147 6.17 0.74 -11.57
C HIS A 147 6.00 0.09 -12.95
N ALA A 148 7.09 -0.35 -13.60
CA ALA A 148 7.02 -1.01 -14.91
C ALA A 148 6.28 -2.35 -14.86
N ALA A 149 6.49 -3.15 -13.80
CA ALA A 149 5.78 -4.40 -13.61
C ALA A 149 4.30 -4.16 -13.32
N TRP A 150 3.98 -3.13 -12.54
CA TRP A 150 2.61 -2.75 -12.23
C TRP A 150 1.85 -2.28 -13.49
N ALA A 151 2.46 -1.42 -14.30
CA ALA A 151 1.90 -0.99 -15.58
C ALA A 151 1.62 -2.17 -16.53
N SER A 152 2.58 -3.09 -16.65
CA SER A 152 2.44 -4.32 -17.44
C SER A 152 1.31 -5.21 -16.92
N LYS A 153 1.18 -5.35 -15.60
CA LYS A 153 0.11 -6.15 -14.97
C LYS A 153 -1.28 -5.56 -15.25
N ILE A 154 -1.42 -4.24 -15.15
CA ILE A 154 -2.67 -3.55 -15.51
C ILE A 154 -3.03 -3.82 -16.97
N GLN A 155 -2.08 -3.62 -17.91
CA GLN A 155 -2.31 -3.83 -19.33
C GLN A 155 -2.74 -5.27 -19.64
N HIS A 156 -2.06 -6.24 -19.02
CA HIS A 156 -2.39 -7.67 -19.15
C HIS A 156 -3.81 -7.96 -18.66
N CYS A 157 -4.18 -7.48 -17.47
CA CYS A 157 -5.48 -7.76 -16.87
C CYS A 157 -6.65 -7.01 -17.52
N LEU A 158 -6.40 -5.86 -18.14
CA LEU A 158 -7.41 -5.12 -18.91
C LEU A 158 -7.61 -5.69 -20.34
N GLY A 159 -6.76 -6.62 -20.78
CA GLY A 159 -6.88 -7.23 -22.11
C GLY A 159 -6.50 -6.30 -23.27
N THR A 160 -5.80 -5.20 -23.01
CA THR A 160 -5.20 -4.36 -24.06
C THR A 160 -3.94 -5.02 -24.59
N SER A 161 -4.06 -5.69 -25.76
CA SER A 161 -2.91 -6.17 -26.52
C SER A 161 -1.92 -5.03 -26.79
N ALA A 162 -0.65 -5.31 -26.50
CA ALA A 162 0.47 -4.38 -26.60
C ALA A 162 0.54 -3.66 -27.95
N LEU A 163 0.45 -2.33 -27.91
CA LEU A 163 1.25 -1.49 -28.80
C LEU A 163 2.41 -0.94 -27.96
N ALA A 164 3.61 -1.37 -28.34
CA ALA A 164 4.86 -1.03 -27.73
C ALA A 164 5.04 0.50 -27.59
N ALA A 165 5.33 0.95 -26.37
CA ALA A 165 6.18 2.12 -26.19
C ALA A 165 7.55 1.59 -25.74
N GLY A 166 8.47 1.56 -26.70
CA GLY A 166 9.89 1.38 -26.41
C GLY A 166 10.35 2.45 -25.44
N GLY A 167 11.05 2.03 -24.39
CA GLY A 167 11.59 2.92 -23.38
C GLY A 167 12.37 2.11 -22.35
N ALA A 168 13.65 1.91 -22.64
CA ALA A 168 14.60 1.30 -21.72
C ALA A 168 14.69 2.10 -20.40
N GLY A 169 14.63 1.39 -19.27
CA GLY A 169 15.46 1.70 -18.10
C GLY A 169 15.30 3.05 -17.40
N GLY A 170 14.12 3.68 -17.42
CA GLY A 170 13.86 4.91 -16.69
C GLY A 170 12.71 4.75 -15.69
N VAL A 171 12.82 5.40 -14.53
CA VAL A 171 11.73 5.60 -13.55
C VAL A 171 10.69 6.53 -14.17
N THR A 172 9.97 6.07 -15.18
CA THR A 172 8.85 6.82 -15.72
C THR A 172 7.75 6.74 -14.65
N LYS A 173 7.43 7.87 -13.99
CA LYS A 173 6.19 8.03 -13.22
C LYS A 173 5.06 7.42 -14.07
N MET A 174 4.24 6.56 -13.48
CA MET A 174 3.07 6.02 -14.17
C MET A 174 2.13 7.16 -14.54
N GLN A 175 2.28 7.68 -15.76
CA GLN A 175 1.52 8.82 -16.23
C GLN A 175 0.03 8.48 -16.14
N GLY A 176 -0.72 9.27 -15.37
CA GLY A 176 -2.18 9.14 -15.22
C GLY A 176 -2.68 8.31 -14.03
N LEU A 177 -1.81 7.75 -13.19
CA LEU A 177 -2.27 7.18 -11.91
C LEU A 177 -2.18 8.20 -10.76
N PRO A 178 -3.15 8.18 -9.80
CA PRO A 178 -3.08 9.03 -8.62
C PRO A 178 -1.82 8.74 -7.77
N ASP A 179 -1.12 9.80 -7.39
CA ASP A 179 -0.11 9.77 -6.32
C ASP A 179 -0.74 10.39 -5.07
N ASP A 180 -1.31 9.54 -4.22
CA ASP A 180 -2.09 9.97 -3.07
C ASP A 180 -1.26 10.82 -2.09
N PHE A 181 0.04 10.53 -1.97
CA PHE A 181 0.91 11.34 -1.13
C PHE A 181 1.13 12.73 -1.74
N GLU A 182 1.37 12.81 -3.05
CA GLU A 182 1.53 14.10 -3.73
C GLU A 182 0.23 14.94 -3.64
N GLU A 183 -0.94 14.33 -3.83
CA GLU A 183 -2.25 14.98 -3.67
C GLU A 183 -2.42 15.53 -2.25
N HIS A 184 -2.16 14.71 -1.22
CA HIS A 184 -2.25 15.13 0.18
C HIS A 184 -1.22 16.19 0.56
N ALA A 185 0.04 16.03 0.15
CA ALA A 185 1.07 17.02 0.41
C ALA A 185 0.72 18.37 -0.23
N ARG A 186 0.14 18.37 -1.43
CA ARG A 186 -0.38 19.57 -2.09
C ARG A 186 -1.52 20.22 -1.31
N SER A 187 -2.48 19.44 -0.79
CA SER A 187 -3.58 20.01 0.00
C SER A 187 -3.11 20.59 1.34
N VAL A 188 -2.02 20.07 1.91
CA VAL A 188 -1.46 20.53 3.18
C VAL A 188 -0.54 21.74 3.02
N LEU A 189 0.29 21.76 1.97
CA LEU A 189 1.38 22.74 1.81
C LEU A 189 1.23 23.67 0.60
N GLY A 190 0.37 23.35 -0.37
CA GLY A 190 0.40 23.95 -1.70
C GLY A 190 0.21 25.46 -1.73
N ASP A 191 -0.73 25.97 -0.92
CA ASP A 191 -1.06 27.41 -0.91
C ASP A 191 -0.17 28.20 0.06
N GLU A 192 0.21 27.60 1.20
CA GLU A 192 0.94 28.28 2.27
C GLU A 192 2.47 28.20 2.09
N GLU A 193 2.99 27.09 1.58
CA GLU A 193 4.42 26.75 1.59
C GLU A 193 4.86 26.06 0.28
N PRO A 194 4.66 26.68 -0.91
CA PRO A 194 4.90 26.03 -2.21
C PRO A 194 6.36 25.60 -2.42
N GLU A 195 7.33 26.34 -1.87
CA GLU A 195 8.74 25.96 -1.93
C GLU A 195 9.04 24.72 -1.08
N LEU A 196 8.43 24.62 0.11
CA LEU A 196 8.58 23.47 0.99
C LEU A 196 7.95 22.23 0.36
N LEU A 197 6.77 22.38 -0.26
CA LEU A 197 6.14 21.34 -1.07
C LEU A 197 7.08 20.85 -2.17
N ALA A 198 7.66 21.76 -2.95
CA ALA A 198 8.58 21.39 -4.04
C ALA A 198 9.78 20.59 -3.52
N LYS A 199 10.38 21.01 -2.39
CA LYS A 199 11.48 20.29 -1.74
C LYS A 199 11.04 18.91 -1.23
N LEU A 200 9.86 18.80 -0.62
CA LEU A 200 9.33 17.53 -0.13
C LEU A 200 9.08 16.54 -1.29
N LEU A 201 8.53 17.02 -2.41
CA LEU A 201 8.30 16.17 -3.58
C LEU A 201 9.61 15.75 -4.26
N SER A 202 10.63 16.61 -4.25
CA SER A 202 12.00 16.23 -4.68
C SER A 202 12.55 15.13 -3.78
N LEU A 203 12.51 15.33 -2.46
CA LEU A 203 12.97 14.36 -1.47
C LEU A 203 12.23 13.03 -1.61
N LYS A 204 10.90 13.03 -1.84
CA LYS A 204 10.14 11.81 -2.12
C LYS A 204 10.70 11.06 -3.32
N GLY A 205 11.01 11.76 -4.41
CA GLY A 205 11.61 11.15 -5.60
C GLY A 205 12.96 10.50 -5.31
N GLU A 206 13.82 11.19 -4.56
CA GLU A 206 15.13 10.67 -4.12
C GLU A 206 14.98 9.44 -3.21
N VAL A 207 14.09 9.52 -2.22
CA VAL A 207 13.76 8.43 -1.29
C VAL A 207 13.25 7.20 -2.03
N GLN A 208 12.35 7.37 -2.99
CA GLN A 208 11.80 6.25 -3.76
C GLN A 208 12.85 5.61 -4.67
N ASN A 209 13.70 6.43 -5.30
CA ASN A 209 14.83 5.95 -6.09
C ASN A 209 15.82 5.16 -5.23
N PHE A 210 16.14 5.65 -4.03
CA PHE A 210 17.01 4.95 -3.08
C PHE A 210 16.38 3.66 -2.56
N THR A 211 15.10 3.69 -2.19
CA THR A 211 14.38 2.52 -1.65
C THR A 211 14.25 1.40 -2.68
N ALA A 212 14.14 1.75 -3.97
CA ALA A 212 14.10 0.80 -5.08
C ALA A 212 15.46 0.13 -5.38
N GLN A 213 16.57 0.68 -4.87
CA GLN A 213 17.87 0.05 -5.01
C GLN A 213 17.97 -1.19 -4.13
N ARG A 214 18.66 -2.22 -4.63
CA ARG A 214 18.97 -3.39 -3.82
C ARG A 214 19.87 -2.98 -2.65
N ILE A 215 19.48 -3.35 -1.44
CA ILE A 215 20.36 -3.28 -0.28
C ILE A 215 21.55 -4.22 -0.56
N PRO A 216 22.81 -3.73 -0.52
CA PRO A 216 23.98 -4.55 -0.79
C PRO A 216 24.07 -5.75 0.16
N GLY A 217 24.48 -6.90 -0.37
CA GLY A 217 24.64 -8.13 0.39
C GLY A 217 24.13 -9.36 -0.35
N PHE A 218 24.56 -10.54 0.11
CA PHE A 218 24.13 -11.83 -0.43
C PHE A 218 22.89 -12.40 0.28
N VAL A 219 22.48 -11.78 1.38
CA VAL A 219 21.36 -12.22 2.23
C VAL A 219 20.27 -11.14 2.19
N PRO A 220 18.98 -11.51 2.12
CA PRO A 220 17.89 -10.55 2.28
C PRO A 220 18.05 -9.74 3.58
N PRO A 221 17.81 -8.42 3.54
CA PRO A 221 17.93 -7.57 4.73
C PRO A 221 16.90 -8.00 5.79
N SER A 222 17.29 -7.93 7.06
CA SER A 222 16.37 -8.22 8.16
C SER A 222 15.25 -7.17 8.25
N PRO A 223 14.08 -7.50 8.82
CA PRO A 223 13.02 -6.52 9.09
C PRO A 223 13.51 -5.28 9.85
N GLU A 224 14.39 -5.45 10.83
CA GLU A 224 14.98 -4.34 11.60
C GLU A 224 15.81 -3.43 10.70
N THR A 225 16.58 -4.02 9.78
CA THR A 225 17.38 -3.26 8.82
C THR A 225 16.50 -2.43 7.89
N ILE A 226 15.41 -3.04 7.38
CA ILE A 226 14.45 -2.35 6.52
C ILE A 226 13.75 -1.23 7.29
N ASN A 227 13.28 -1.49 8.51
CA ASN A 227 12.61 -0.49 9.35
C ASN A 227 13.56 0.65 9.74
N ALA A 228 14.82 0.36 10.08
CA ALA A 228 15.81 1.40 10.38
C ALA A 228 16.10 2.30 9.18
N ARG A 229 16.24 1.71 7.98
CA ARG A 229 16.36 2.47 6.73
C ARG A 229 15.13 3.34 6.51
N ASN A 230 13.93 2.78 6.63
CA ASN A 230 12.68 3.50 6.42
C ASN A 230 12.54 4.67 7.41
N GLN A 231 12.86 4.44 8.69
CA GLN A 231 12.85 5.47 9.73
C GLN A 231 13.80 6.61 9.36
N HIS A 232 15.04 6.30 8.97
CA HIS A 232 16.00 7.33 8.57
C HIS A 232 15.48 8.23 7.43
N LEU A 233 14.80 7.64 6.44
CA LEU A 233 14.24 8.39 5.31
C LEU A 233 13.03 9.24 5.73
N ILE A 234 12.21 8.76 6.67
CA ILE A 234 11.11 9.53 7.27
C ILE A 234 11.66 10.68 8.13
N ASP A 235 12.73 10.46 8.88
CA ASP A 235 13.37 11.47 9.71
C ASP A 235 13.96 12.61 8.85
N GLN A 236 14.47 12.32 7.65
CA GLN A 236 14.87 13.37 6.69
C GLN A 236 13.69 14.26 6.28
N ALA A 237 12.49 13.68 6.07
CA ALA A 237 11.29 14.45 5.81
C ALA A 237 10.86 15.27 7.04
N ALA A 238 11.02 14.72 8.25
CA ALA A 238 10.76 15.45 9.50
C ALA A 238 11.68 16.66 9.68
N LEU A 239 12.97 16.51 9.37
CA LEU A 239 13.94 17.61 9.39
C LEU A 239 13.59 18.69 8.37
N LEU A 240 13.17 18.31 7.16
CA LEU A 240 12.78 19.24 6.12
C LEU A 240 11.51 20.03 6.49
N LEU A 241 10.47 19.35 6.96
CA LEU A 241 9.16 19.94 7.21
C LEU A 241 9.08 20.70 8.56
N GLY A 242 9.89 20.29 9.52
CA GLY A 242 9.69 20.67 10.92
C GLY A 242 8.43 20.03 11.52
N PRO A 243 8.25 20.11 12.86
CA PRO A 243 7.27 19.28 13.56
C PRO A 243 5.82 19.46 13.09
N LYS A 244 5.37 20.71 12.96
CA LYS A 244 3.98 21.02 12.61
C LYS A 244 3.60 20.53 11.22
N HIS A 245 4.45 20.76 10.22
CA HIS A 245 4.15 20.35 8.84
C HIS A 245 4.34 18.85 8.66
N PHE A 246 5.31 18.25 9.35
CA PHE A 246 5.49 16.79 9.36
C PHE A 246 4.23 16.08 9.85
N GLU A 247 3.70 16.47 11.01
CA GLU A 247 2.52 15.82 11.58
C GLU A 247 1.28 16.00 10.68
N ARG A 248 1.09 17.16 10.05
CA ARG A 248 0.00 17.39 9.08
C ARG A 248 0.12 16.50 7.83
N VAL A 249 1.34 16.26 7.34
CA VAL A 249 1.59 15.46 6.12
C VAL A 249 1.55 13.96 6.41
N PHE A 250 2.16 13.51 7.51
CA PHE A 250 2.36 12.10 7.81
C PHE A 250 1.31 11.51 8.78
N GLY A 251 0.61 12.36 9.54
CA GLY A 251 -0.45 11.96 10.47
C GLY A 251 0.04 11.46 11.83
N PHE A 252 1.32 11.67 12.15
CA PHE A 252 1.94 11.31 13.43
C PHE A 252 3.12 12.27 13.75
N PRO A 253 3.48 12.46 15.04
CA PRO A 253 4.57 13.35 15.44
C PRO A 253 5.96 12.89 14.96
N PRO A 254 6.91 13.83 14.74
CA PRO A 254 8.28 13.47 14.39
C PRO A 254 8.96 12.67 15.51
N GLY A 255 9.84 11.74 15.12
CA GLY A 255 10.57 10.88 16.06
C GLY A 255 9.77 9.69 16.59
N GLU A 256 8.49 9.57 16.25
CA GLU A 256 7.74 8.35 16.50
C GLU A 256 8.33 7.18 15.70
N LYS A 257 8.49 6.03 16.35
CA LYS A 257 9.10 4.85 15.73
C LYS A 257 8.08 4.16 14.83
N ILE A 258 8.37 4.13 13.53
CA ILE A 258 7.51 3.52 12.52
C ILE A 258 8.12 2.20 12.04
N ASN A 259 7.50 1.08 12.40
CA ASN A 259 7.82 -0.22 11.82
C ASN A 259 6.81 -0.51 10.72
N LEU A 260 7.23 -0.52 9.45
CA LEU A 260 6.36 -0.90 8.32
C LEU A 260 6.48 -2.39 7.97
N VAL A 261 7.54 -3.02 8.45
CA VAL A 261 7.78 -4.46 8.35
C VAL A 261 7.69 -5.08 9.74
N ASP A 262 7.06 -6.25 9.84
CA ASP A 262 6.94 -6.99 11.09
C ASP A 262 8.34 -7.28 11.66
N PRO A 263 8.72 -6.71 12.82
CA PRO A 263 10.00 -7.01 13.45
C PRO A 263 10.12 -8.49 13.81
N ALA A 264 9.00 -9.18 14.06
CA ALA A 264 8.97 -10.60 14.36
C ALA A 264 8.85 -11.49 13.11
N ALA A 265 8.82 -10.92 11.89
CA ALA A 265 8.92 -11.70 10.67
C ALA A 265 10.35 -12.22 10.49
N THR A 266 10.73 -13.24 11.27
CA THR A 266 11.81 -14.14 10.87
C THR A 266 11.49 -14.65 9.48
N SER A 267 12.35 -14.38 8.49
CA SER A 267 12.22 -14.75 7.08
C SER A 267 11.27 -15.95 6.87
N ARG A 268 9.98 -15.68 6.67
CA ARG A 268 8.99 -16.72 6.35
C ARG A 268 9.31 -17.12 4.92
N LYS A 269 10.16 -18.13 4.78
CA LYS A 269 10.46 -18.80 3.52
C LYS A 269 9.38 -19.82 3.22
#